data_AF-A0A3A8GB25-F1
#
_entry.id   AF-A0A3A8GB25-F1
#
_cell.length_a   1.000
_cell.length_b   1.000
_cell.length_c   1.000
_cell.angle_alpha   90.00
_cell.angle_beta   90.00
_cell.angle_gamma   90.00
#
_symmetry.space_group_name_H-M   'P 1'
#
loop_
_entity.id
_entity.type
_entity.pdbx_description
1 polymer ?
#
loop_
_entity_poly.entity_id
_entity_poly.type
_entity_poly.pdbx_seq_one_letter_code
_entity_poly.pdbx_strand_id
1 'polypeptide(L)'
;MPTSAEDTLKQLRAALQQRKATEREQVAEARATSGKEPFDMETLHALYNVTWDIHDAPLTPDIIEDYERRYYLESPQVKTLPQFAEHLAMLRDNDAT
;
A
#
# COMPACT_ATOMS: atom_id res chain seq x y z
N MET A 1 12.55 -16.22 -32.85
CA MET A 1 12.01 -14.85 -33.02
C MET A 1 12.38 -14.07 -31.77
N PRO A 2 13.25 -13.05 -31.83
CA PRO A 2 13.39 -12.14 -30.69
C PRO A 2 12.08 -11.37 -30.53
N THR A 3 11.52 -11.36 -29.33
CA THR A 3 10.37 -10.52 -28.99
C THR A 3 10.77 -9.06 -29.19
N SER A 4 9.94 -8.28 -29.87
CA SER A 4 10.24 -6.86 -30.05
C SER A 4 10.21 -6.14 -28.69
N ALA A 5 10.88 -4.99 -28.60
CA ALA A 5 10.82 -4.16 -27.39
C ALA A 5 9.36 -3.78 -27.07
N GLU A 6 8.53 -3.57 -28.09
CA GLU A 6 7.10 -3.26 -27.96
C GLU A 6 6.30 -4.43 -27.37
N ASP A 7 6.58 -5.66 -27.80
CA ASP A 7 5.94 -6.86 -27.25
C ASP A 7 6.33 -7.08 -25.79
N THR A 8 7.60 -6.82 -25.45
CA THR A 8 8.11 -6.91 -24.08
C THR A 8 7.41 -5.89 -23.18
N LEU A 9 7.27 -4.63 -23.63
CA LEU A 9 6.55 -3.58 -22.90
C LEU A 9 5.07 -3.93 -22.72
N LYS A 10 4.43 -4.51 -23.72
CA LYS A 10 3.02 -4.96 -23.64
C LYS A 10 2.85 -6.08 -22.61
N GLN A 11 3.75 -7.06 -22.61
CA GLN A 11 3.75 -8.16 -21.63
C GLN A 11 3.97 -7.64 -20.20
N LEU A 12 4.90 -6.71 -20.00
CA LEU A 12 5.15 -6.10 -18.70
C LEU A 12 3.91 -5.34 -18.19
N ARG A 13 3.25 -4.54 -19.05
CA ARG A 13 2.00 -3.85 -18.68
C ARG A 13 0.89 -4.82 -18.28
N ALA A 14 0.69 -5.89 -19.04
CA ALA A 14 -0.32 -6.90 -18.73
C ALA A 14 -0.01 -7.61 -17.40
N ALA A 15 1.25 -7.97 -17.16
CA ALA A 15 1.67 -8.57 -15.89
C ALA A 15 1.48 -7.63 -14.70
N LEU A 16 1.77 -6.34 -14.84
CA LEU A 16 1.54 -5.34 -13.80
C LEU A 16 0.05 -5.15 -13.49
N GLN A 17 -0.80 -5.13 -14.52
CA GLN A 17 -2.25 -5.05 -14.33
C GLN A 17 -2.80 -6.29 -13.61
N GLN A 18 -2.34 -7.48 -14.00
CA GLN A 18 -2.74 -8.72 -13.35
C GLN A 18 -2.31 -8.74 -11.88
N ARG A 19 -1.08 -8.32 -11.57
CA ARG A 19 -0.60 -8.21 -10.18
C ARG A 19 -1.46 -7.26 -9.36
N LYS A 20 -1.74 -6.05 -9.86
CA LYS A 20 -2.61 -5.09 -9.16
C LYS A 20 -4.00 -5.67 -8.88
N ALA A 21 -4.59 -6.41 -9.83
CA ALA A 21 -5.89 -7.06 -9.61
C ALA A 21 -5.82 -8.11 -8.50
N THR A 22 -4.81 -8.99 -8.53
CA THR A 22 -4.59 -10.00 -7.50
C THR A 22 -4.34 -9.37 -6.12
N GLU A 23 -3.57 -8.28 -6.05
CA GLU A 23 -3.32 -7.58 -4.79
C GLU A 23 -4.60 -6.97 -4.21
N ARG A 24 -5.47 -6.38 -5.04
CA ARG A 24 -6.77 -5.88 -4.58
C ARG A 24 -7.67 -6.99 -4.04
N GLU A 25 -7.66 -8.17 -4.68
CA GLU A 25 -8.39 -9.34 -4.18
C GLU A 25 -7.84 -9.80 -2.82
N GLN A 26 -6.51 -9.86 -2.67
CA GLN A 26 -5.87 -10.22 -1.39
C GLN A 26 -6.18 -9.20 -0.28
N VAL A 27 -6.17 -7.91 -0.60
CA VAL A 27 -6.55 -6.85 0.36
C VAL A 27 -8.02 -6.99 0.76
N ALA A 28 -8.92 -7.25 -0.18
CA ALA A 28 -10.34 -7.46 0.11
C ALA A 28 -10.57 -8.68 1.02
N GLU A 29 -9.87 -9.79 0.76
CA GLU A 29 -9.91 -10.98 1.61
C GLU A 29 -9.34 -10.71 3.00
N ALA A 30 -8.17 -10.06 3.09
CA ALA A 30 -7.55 -9.70 4.36
C ALA A 30 -8.42 -8.72 5.15
N ARG A 31 -9.07 -7.76 4.50
CA ARG A 31 -10.04 -6.86 5.13
C ARG A 31 -11.21 -7.61 5.74
N ALA A 32 -11.72 -8.64 5.07
CA ALA A 32 -12.83 -9.44 5.57
C ALA A 32 -12.43 -10.40 6.71
N THR A 33 -11.19 -10.89 6.74
CA THR A 33 -10.78 -12.03 7.59
C THR A 33 -9.80 -11.67 8.70
N SER A 34 -9.05 -10.57 8.60
CA SER A 34 -7.93 -10.27 9.49
C SER A 34 -8.32 -9.90 10.92
N GLY A 35 -9.58 -9.52 11.15
CA GLY A 35 -10.08 -9.01 12.42
C GLY A 35 -9.44 -7.68 12.85
N LYS A 36 -8.72 -7.00 11.93
CA LYS A 36 -8.16 -5.67 12.15
C LYS A 36 -9.25 -4.61 12.11
N GLU A 37 -8.96 -3.46 12.73
CA GLU A 37 -9.74 -2.25 12.50
C GLU A 37 -9.80 -1.95 10.99
N PRO A 38 -10.98 -1.61 10.43
CA PRO A 38 -11.10 -1.23 9.03
C PRO A 38 -10.20 -0.04 8.69
N PHE A 39 -9.44 -0.17 7.61
CA PHE A 39 -8.60 0.91 7.11
C PHE A 39 -9.42 2.14 6.72
N ASP A 40 -8.99 3.30 7.21
CA ASP A 40 -9.53 4.61 6.86
C ASP A 40 -8.38 5.61 6.69
N MET A 41 -8.26 6.16 5.48
CA MET A 41 -7.16 7.05 5.13
C MET A 41 -7.26 8.39 5.87
N GLU A 42 -8.47 8.91 6.09
CA GLU A 42 -8.66 10.18 6.78
C GLU A 42 -8.19 10.10 8.23
N THR A 43 -8.54 9.01 8.93
CA THR A 43 -8.06 8.73 10.28
C THR A 43 -6.56 8.51 10.32
N LEU A 44 -5.98 7.76 9.37
CA LEU A 44 -4.52 7.59 9.31
C LEU A 44 -3.81 8.93 9.10
N HIS A 45 -4.32 9.78 8.21
CA HIS A 45 -3.75 11.10 7.92
C HIS A 45 -3.78 12.05 9.13
N ALA A 46 -4.76 11.89 10.03
CA ALA A 46 -4.79 12.63 11.29
C ALA A 46 -3.76 12.13 12.32
N LEU A 47 -3.35 10.87 12.23
CA LEU A 47 -2.43 10.22 13.17
C LEU A 47 -0.96 10.25 12.71
N TYR A 48 -0.74 10.29 11.39
CA TYR A 48 0.57 10.27 10.77
C TYR A 48 0.66 11.33 9.67
N ASN A 49 1.75 12.11 9.67
CA ASN A 49 1.98 13.08 8.62
C ASN A 49 2.42 12.38 7.32
N VAL A 50 1.44 12.06 6.47
CA VAL A 50 1.66 11.34 5.19
C VAL A 50 2.57 12.10 4.23
N THR A 51 2.71 13.42 4.38
CA THR A 51 3.64 14.22 3.57
C THR A 51 5.10 13.81 3.79
N TRP A 52 5.42 13.06 4.85
CA TRP A 52 6.74 12.45 5.00
C TRP A 52 7.02 11.33 4.00
N ASP A 53 5.98 10.63 3.53
CA ASP A 53 6.14 9.56 2.54
C ASP A 53 5.90 10.11 1.12
N ILE A 54 4.83 10.88 0.94
CA ILE A 54 4.38 11.32 -0.39
C ILE A 54 4.87 12.73 -0.75
N HIS A 55 5.61 13.40 0.15
CA HIS A 55 6.02 14.79 0.00
C HIS A 55 4.80 15.69 -0.27
N ASP A 56 4.88 16.57 -1.27
CA ASP A 56 3.79 17.45 -1.69
C ASP A 56 2.87 16.81 -2.74
N ALA A 57 2.97 15.49 -2.98
CA ALA A 57 2.09 14.82 -3.92
C ALA A 57 0.64 14.77 -3.38
N PRO A 58 -0.37 14.94 -4.25
CA PRO A 58 -1.76 14.83 -3.84
C PRO A 58 -2.10 13.39 -3.43
N LEU A 59 -3.00 13.23 -2.46
CA LEU A 59 -3.57 11.92 -2.11
C LEU A 59 -4.42 11.38 -3.26
N THR A 60 -3.83 10.52 -4.08
CA THR A 60 -4.50 9.84 -5.19
C THR A 60 -5.05 8.47 -4.73
N PRO A 61 -6.04 7.90 -5.45
CA PRO A 61 -6.54 6.55 -5.14
C PRO A 61 -5.44 5.48 -5.10
N ASP A 62 -4.43 5.55 -6.00
CA ASP A 62 -3.31 4.60 -5.99
C ASP A 62 -2.48 4.70 -4.69
N ILE A 63 -2.30 5.90 -4.13
CA ILE A 63 -1.59 6.09 -2.86
C ILE A 63 -2.41 5.51 -1.70
N ILE A 64 -3.72 5.75 -1.70
CA ILE A 64 -4.63 5.21 -0.69
C ILE A 64 -4.62 3.69 -0.72
N GLU A 65 -4.72 3.09 -1.91
CA GLU A 65 -4.64 1.65 -2.11
C GLU A 65 -3.30 1.07 -1.61
N ASP A 66 -2.19 1.78 -1.80
CA ASP A 66 -0.89 1.33 -1.28
C ASP A 66 -0.85 1.33 0.26
N TYR A 67 -1.35 2.38 0.92
CA TYR A 67 -1.44 2.37 2.39
C TYR A 67 -2.35 1.27 2.92
N GLU A 68 -3.51 1.05 2.28
CA GLU A 68 -4.43 -0.04 2.64
C GLU A 68 -3.74 -1.41 2.48
N ARG A 69 -3.01 -1.60 1.39
CA ARG A 69 -2.22 -2.81 1.11
C ARG A 69 -1.14 -3.04 2.16
N ARG A 70 -0.37 -2.02 2.52
CA ARG A 70 0.67 -2.07 3.58
C ARG A 70 0.08 -2.43 4.94
N TYR A 71 -1.07 -1.84 5.28
CA TYR A 71 -1.77 -2.08 6.54
C TYR A 71 -2.26 -3.54 6.66
N TYR A 72 -2.90 -4.07 5.62
CA TYR A 72 -3.45 -5.43 5.69
C TYR A 72 -2.41 -6.52 5.45
N LEU A 73 -1.60 -6.39 4.40
CA LEU A 73 -0.73 -7.46 3.91
C LEU A 73 0.69 -7.41 4.48
N GLU A 74 1.29 -6.22 4.60
CA GLU A 74 2.71 -6.10 5.00
C GLU A 74 2.91 -5.95 6.51
N SER A 75 1.87 -5.54 7.24
CA SER A 75 1.93 -5.27 8.68
C SER A 75 1.05 -6.23 9.49
N PRO A 76 1.27 -7.56 9.47
CA PRO A 76 0.39 -8.53 10.14
C PRO A 76 0.29 -8.36 11.66
N GLN A 77 1.34 -7.80 12.28
CA GLN A 77 1.45 -7.51 13.71
C GLN A 77 0.60 -6.31 14.16
N VAL A 78 0.28 -5.40 13.24
CA VAL A 78 -0.53 -4.20 13.52
C VAL A 78 -2.02 -4.56 13.45
N LYS A 79 -2.80 -4.11 14.43
CA LYS A 79 -4.25 -4.39 14.50
C LYS A 79 -5.14 -3.15 14.37
N THR A 80 -4.57 -1.96 14.58
CA THR A 80 -5.29 -0.68 14.60
C THR A 80 -4.55 0.40 13.83
N LEU A 81 -5.27 1.45 13.42
CA LEU A 81 -4.68 2.59 12.70
C LEU A 81 -3.64 3.37 13.52
N PRO A 82 -3.82 3.61 14.84
CA PRO A 82 -2.77 4.21 15.67
C PRO A 82 -1.49 3.37 15.72
N GLN A 83 -1.60 2.04 15.88
CA GLN A 83 -0.43 1.15 15.83
C GLN A 83 0.24 1.18 14.46
N PHE A 84 -0.55 1.37 13.39
CA PHE A 84 0.00 1.50 12.05
C PHE A 84 0.78 2.80 11.88
N ALA A 85 0.23 3.93 12.34
CA ALA A 85 0.91 5.22 12.33
C ALA A 85 2.25 5.16 13.08
N GLU A 86 2.28 4.54 14.26
CA GLU A 86 3.51 4.29 15.02
C GLU A 86 4.50 3.41 14.25
N HIS A 87 4.02 2.35 13.60
CA HIS A 87 4.85 1.47 12.79
C HIS A 87 5.48 2.22 11.60
N LEU A 88 4.71 3.08 10.91
CA LEU A 88 5.22 3.91 9.83
C LEU A 88 6.30 4.89 10.31
N ALA A 89 6.07 5.57 11.43
CA ALA A 89 7.05 6.46 12.03
C ALA A 89 8.35 5.73 12.40
N MET A 90 8.23 4.54 13.00
CA MET A 90 9.39 3.69 13.32
C MET A 90 10.19 3.29 12.07
N LEU A 91 9.50 2.89 10.98
CA LEU A 91 10.19 2.52 9.74
C LEU A 91 10.96 3.71 9.16
N ARG A 92 10.32 4.88 9.09
CA ARG A 92 10.96 6.12 8.63
C ARG A 92 12.20 6.46 9.46
N ASP A 93 12.10 6.40 10.77
CA ASP A 93 13.20 6.77 11.67
C ASP A 93 14.39 5.82 11.56
N ASN A 94 14.17 4.54 11.22
CA ASN A 94 15.24 3.58 10.96
C ASN A 94 15.86 3.73 9.56
N ASP A 95 15.09 4.18 8.55
CA ASP A 95 15.62 4.43 7.20
C ASP A 95 16.47 5.73 7.13
N ALA A 96 16.35 6.60 8.13
CA ALA A 96 17.11 7.85 8.25
C ALA A 96 18.51 7.68 8.90
N THR A 97 18.90 6.44 9.23
CA THR A 97 20.22 6.06 9.79
C THR A 97 21.07 5.28 8.81
#